data_AF-A0A7W1L1B7-F1
#
_entry.id   AF-A0A7W1L1B7-F1
#
_cell.length_a   1.000
_cell.length_b   1.000
_cell.length_c   1.000
_cell.angle_alpha   90.00
_cell.angle_beta   90.00
_cell.angle_gamma   90.00
#
_symmetry.space_group_name_H-M   'P 1'
#
loop_
_entity.id
_entity.type
_entity.pdbx_description
1 polymer ?
#
loop_
_entity_poly.entity_id
_entity_poly.type
_entity_poly.pdbx_seq_one_letter_code
_entity_poly.pdbx_strand_id
1 'polypeptide(L)'
;MQLITLNRPALMRHRSVAMILLAAILLPAFASITFAHPLGNFTINHFARIEIGSRQVNVHYVVDMAEIPTFQEMQGIDANSDGRTSDAEFNDYLARVTAAYAEGMSLTVDGVRLQLQTVARKLTTPQGTGGLQTLRVECDYAGAIPSADTGGQARSLRFEDTNYSNRTGWREIVVAPASGVTVFNSTAFGNGVTDELKAYPEDMLSAPLDERTAELSFTQAGIPAGAAVLRTRDGRPLSQSRDRFAELIAVPDVTPAVALLGLLIAAGLGALHAFSPGHGK
;
A
#
# COMPACT_ATOMS: atom_id res chain seq x y z
N MET A 1 32.05 82.16 -23.99
CA MET A 1 31.48 81.17 -24.93
C MET A 1 30.95 80.02 -24.09
N GLN A 2 29.64 80.00 -23.82
CA GLN A 2 28.97 79.00 -22.98
C GLN A 2 28.92 77.65 -23.72
N LEU A 3 29.37 76.58 -23.08
CA LEU A 3 29.14 75.22 -23.53
C LEU A 3 28.21 74.52 -22.55
N ILE A 4 27.08 74.08 -23.12
CA ILE A 4 25.90 73.51 -22.50
C ILE A 4 26.23 72.11 -21.96
N THR A 5 26.04 71.91 -20.65
CA THR A 5 26.00 70.59 -20.01
C THR A 5 24.67 69.90 -20.33
N LEU A 6 24.70 68.90 -21.22
CA LEU A 6 23.55 68.01 -21.46
C LEU A 6 23.50 66.93 -20.38
N ASN A 7 22.65 67.18 -19.38
CA ASN A 7 22.28 66.22 -18.36
C ASN A 7 21.38 65.14 -19.00
N ARG A 8 21.84 63.90 -19.11
CA ARG A 8 20.99 62.74 -19.47
C ARG A 8 20.90 61.72 -18.31
N PRO A 9 20.00 61.90 -17.32
CA PRO A 9 19.72 60.85 -16.36
C PRO A 9 18.21 60.63 -16.20
N ALA A 10 17.59 59.75 -16.99
CA ALA A 10 16.26 59.24 -16.63
C ALA A 10 15.93 57.94 -17.36
N LEU A 11 16.09 57.92 -18.69
CA LEU A 11 15.50 56.85 -19.51
C LEU A 11 16.16 55.46 -19.33
N MET A 12 17.45 55.40 -18.97
CA MET A 12 18.14 54.13 -18.76
C MET A 12 17.80 53.48 -17.41
N ARG A 13 17.55 54.26 -16.34
CA ARG A 13 17.21 53.70 -15.02
C ARG A 13 15.85 53.00 -15.01
N HIS A 14 14.87 53.51 -15.75
CA HIS A 14 13.53 52.91 -15.78
C HIS A 14 13.46 51.59 -16.56
N ARG A 15 14.28 51.41 -17.61
CA ARG A 15 14.35 50.15 -18.38
C ARG A 15 15.05 49.04 -17.57
N SER A 16 16.08 49.39 -16.79
CA SER A 16 16.77 48.44 -15.91
C SER A 16 15.88 47.96 -14.76
N VAL A 17 15.08 48.85 -14.15
CA VAL A 17 14.15 48.47 -13.08
C VAL A 17 13.00 47.60 -13.61
N ALA A 18 12.46 47.90 -14.79
CA ALA A 18 11.43 47.09 -15.43
C ALA A 18 11.92 45.68 -15.82
N MET A 19 13.18 45.54 -16.28
CA MET A 19 13.77 44.22 -16.57
C MET A 19 14.07 43.41 -15.30
N ILE A 20 14.50 44.06 -14.21
CA ILE A 20 14.70 43.38 -12.92
C ILE A 20 13.37 42.90 -12.34
N LEU A 21 12.30 43.70 -12.45
CA LEU A 21 10.96 43.30 -12.03
C LEU A 21 10.39 42.17 -12.91
N LEU A 22 10.62 42.20 -14.22
CA LEU A 22 10.19 41.11 -15.11
C LEU A 22 10.96 39.81 -14.85
N ALA A 23 12.27 39.88 -14.57
CA ALA A 23 13.07 38.73 -14.16
C ALA A 23 12.64 38.18 -12.79
N ALA A 24 12.30 39.05 -11.82
CA ALA A 24 11.80 38.64 -10.50
C ALA A 24 10.40 38.01 -10.55
N ILE A 25 9.56 38.40 -11.51
CA ILE A 25 8.21 37.84 -11.71
C ILE A 25 8.25 36.52 -12.50
N LEU A 26 9.24 36.31 -13.38
CA LEU A 26 9.39 35.08 -14.17
C LEU A 26 10.20 33.97 -13.46
N LEU A 27 10.97 34.28 -12.42
CA LEU A 27 11.81 33.29 -11.73
C LEU A 27 11.08 32.23 -10.86
N PRO A 28 9.88 32.44 -10.28
CA PRO A 28 9.26 31.42 -9.45
C PRO A 28 8.41 30.38 -10.21
N ALA A 29 8.30 30.45 -11.54
CA ALA A 29 7.40 29.57 -12.31
C ALA A 29 7.92 28.14 -12.57
N PHE A 30 9.14 27.81 -12.17
CA PHE A 30 9.77 26.50 -12.42
C PHE A 30 10.45 25.88 -11.19
N ALA A 31 10.01 26.23 -9.98
CA ALA A 31 10.30 25.39 -8.83
C ALA A 31 9.29 24.22 -8.83
N SER A 32 9.51 23.25 -9.71
CA SER A 32 8.94 21.92 -9.48
C SER A 32 9.52 21.46 -8.15
N ILE A 33 8.69 21.40 -7.11
CA ILE A 33 9.04 20.76 -5.85
C ILE A 33 9.09 19.26 -6.18
N THR A 34 10.20 18.83 -6.77
CA THR A 34 10.45 17.43 -7.02
C THR A 34 10.91 16.86 -5.69
N PHE A 35 10.10 16.00 -5.09
CA PHE A 35 10.47 15.34 -3.86
C PHE A 35 11.66 14.42 -4.16
N ALA A 36 12.77 14.64 -3.44
CA ALA A 36 13.76 13.59 -3.28
C ALA A 36 13.06 12.42 -2.61
N HIS A 37 13.53 11.19 -2.87
CA HIS A 37 13.06 10.06 -2.07
C HIS A 37 13.12 10.48 -0.59
N PRO A 38 11.99 10.43 0.17
CA PRO A 38 11.91 11.09 1.47
C PRO A 38 13.00 10.68 2.47
N LEU A 39 13.62 9.52 2.24
CA LEU A 39 14.64 8.91 3.09
C LEU A 39 16.05 8.95 2.48
N GLY A 40 16.21 9.58 1.32
CA GLY A 40 17.46 9.77 0.59
C GLY A 40 17.66 8.77 -0.56
N ASN A 41 18.54 9.16 -1.50
CA ASN A 41 18.65 8.54 -2.83
C ASN A 41 19.18 7.08 -2.85
N PHE A 42 19.52 6.50 -1.69
CA PHE A 42 20.12 5.16 -1.57
C PHE A 42 19.21 4.14 -0.90
N THR A 43 18.02 4.53 -0.44
CA THR A 43 17.16 3.64 0.34
C THR A 43 16.42 2.60 -0.50
N ILE A 44 16.16 1.45 0.12
CA ILE A 44 15.20 0.46 -0.35
C ILE A 44 14.19 0.26 0.78
N ASN A 45 12.92 0.52 0.48
CA ASN A 45 11.84 0.61 1.45
C ASN A 45 10.86 -0.54 1.23
N HIS A 46 10.36 -1.09 2.32
CA HIS A 46 9.56 -2.31 2.37
C HIS A 46 8.26 -2.04 3.12
N PHE A 47 7.15 -2.48 2.55
CA PHE A 47 5.87 -2.55 3.23
C PHE A 47 5.28 -3.94 3.04
N ALA A 48 4.86 -4.57 4.12
CA ALA A 48 4.21 -5.87 4.11
C ALA A 48 2.89 -5.79 4.89
N ARG A 49 1.76 -5.97 4.21
CA ARG A 49 0.47 -6.22 4.87
C ARG A 49 0.19 -7.72 4.85
N ILE A 50 0.15 -8.32 6.03
CA ILE A 50 -0.16 -9.73 6.27
C ILE A 50 -1.65 -9.83 6.59
N GLU A 51 -2.43 -10.38 5.66
CA GLU A 51 -3.85 -10.64 5.86
C GLU A 51 -4.09 -12.10 6.23
N ILE A 52 -4.63 -12.34 7.43
CA ILE A 52 -4.77 -13.68 7.99
C ILE A 52 -6.21 -14.17 7.77
N GLY A 53 -6.35 -15.14 6.88
CA GLY A 53 -7.59 -15.87 6.62
C GLY A 53 -7.67 -17.22 7.32
N SER A 54 -8.80 -17.90 7.13
CA SER A 54 -9.07 -19.23 7.73
C SER A 54 -8.30 -20.37 7.05
N ARG A 55 -8.05 -20.22 5.74
CA ARG A 55 -7.44 -21.25 4.87
C ARG A 55 -6.15 -20.79 4.17
N GLN A 56 -5.90 -19.48 4.17
CA GLN A 56 -4.72 -18.90 3.53
C GLN A 56 -4.33 -17.63 4.26
N VAL A 57 -3.06 -17.27 4.14
CA VAL A 57 -2.55 -15.94 4.49
C VAL A 57 -2.20 -15.25 3.18
N ASN A 58 -2.67 -14.01 2.99
CA ASN A 58 -2.26 -13.17 1.88
C ASN A 58 -1.17 -12.20 2.37
N VAL A 59 -0.19 -11.91 1.53
CA VAL A 59 0.83 -10.90 1.80
C VAL A 59 0.85 -9.91 0.66
N HIS A 60 0.40 -8.68 0.92
CA HIS A 60 0.61 -7.57 0.00
C HIS A 60 1.97 -6.95 0.32
N TYR A 61 2.89 -7.02 -0.63
CA TYR A 61 4.28 -6.63 -0.45
C TYR A 61 4.67 -5.55 -1.45
N VAL A 62 5.28 -4.49 -0.94
CA VAL A 62 5.75 -3.36 -1.74
C VAL A 62 7.23 -3.17 -1.47
N VAL A 63 8.02 -3.12 -2.54
CA VAL A 63 9.41 -2.67 -2.53
C VAL A 63 9.49 -1.37 -3.30
N ASP A 64 9.94 -0.31 -2.63
CA ASP A 64 10.10 1.02 -3.20
C ASP A 64 11.57 1.45 -3.10
N MET A 65 12.19 1.62 -4.26
CA MET A 65 13.60 1.88 -4.42
C MET A 65 13.84 3.33 -4.83
N ALA A 66 14.74 3.99 -4.10
CA ALA A 66 15.21 5.33 -4.44
C ALA A 66 16.02 5.35 -5.75
N GLU A 67 16.49 6.53 -6.14
CA GLU A 67 17.06 6.80 -7.46
C GLU A 67 18.31 5.95 -7.79
N ILE A 68 19.24 5.79 -6.84
CA ILE A 68 20.49 5.04 -7.09
C ILE A 68 20.24 3.53 -7.21
N PRO A 69 19.51 2.86 -6.28
CA PRO A 69 19.14 1.46 -6.48
C PRO A 69 18.32 1.25 -7.75
N THR A 70 17.41 2.16 -8.08
CA THR A 70 16.65 2.10 -9.33
C THR A 70 17.58 2.11 -10.53
N PHE A 71 18.53 3.05 -10.59
CA PHE A 71 19.51 3.10 -11.67
C PHE A 71 20.30 1.78 -11.80
N GLN A 72 20.66 1.15 -10.67
CA GLN A 72 21.34 -0.15 -10.66
C GLN A 72 20.47 -1.27 -11.20
N GLU A 73 19.20 -1.35 -10.79
CA GLU A 73 18.27 -2.36 -11.28
C GLU A 73 17.97 -2.17 -12.77
N MET A 74 17.73 -0.93 -13.23
CA MET A 74 17.45 -0.62 -14.64
C MET A 74 18.57 -1.09 -15.59
N GLN A 75 19.84 -1.03 -15.17
CA GLN A 75 20.96 -1.59 -15.95
C GLN A 75 20.85 -3.12 -16.13
N GLY A 76 20.29 -3.82 -15.15
CA GLY A 76 20.04 -5.26 -15.22
C GLY A 76 18.72 -5.63 -15.90
N ILE A 77 17.80 -4.67 -16.08
CA ILE A 77 16.54 -4.87 -16.79
C ILE A 77 16.75 -4.71 -18.30
N ASP A 78 17.54 -3.74 -18.73
CA ASP A 78 17.94 -3.52 -20.14
C ASP A 78 18.89 -4.63 -20.63
N ALA A 79 18.32 -5.82 -20.85
CA ALA A 79 19.05 -7.04 -21.15
C ALA A 79 19.67 -7.00 -22.55
N ASN A 80 19.07 -6.26 -23.48
CA ASN A 80 19.60 -6.08 -24.82
C ASN A 80 20.57 -4.89 -24.96
N SER A 81 20.70 -4.06 -23.91
CA SER A 81 21.57 -2.89 -23.83
C SER A 81 21.30 -1.84 -24.91
N ASP A 82 20.03 -1.67 -25.31
CA ASP A 82 19.63 -0.69 -26.31
C ASP A 82 19.30 0.70 -25.71
N GLY A 83 19.36 0.81 -24.37
CA GLY A 83 19.11 2.03 -23.62
C GLY A 83 17.63 2.31 -23.38
N ARG A 84 16.73 1.37 -23.71
CA ARG A 84 15.29 1.45 -23.45
C ARG A 84 14.82 0.14 -22.86
N THR A 85 13.95 0.23 -21.85
CA THR A 85 13.31 -0.96 -21.32
C THR A 85 11.99 -1.21 -22.01
N SER A 86 11.86 -2.40 -22.60
CA SER A 86 10.61 -2.89 -23.18
C SER A 86 9.68 -3.50 -22.14
N ASP A 87 8.39 -3.65 -22.47
CA ASP A 87 7.43 -4.33 -21.60
C ASP A 87 7.81 -5.79 -21.34
N ALA A 88 8.46 -6.46 -22.30
CA ALA A 88 8.93 -7.83 -22.14
C ALA A 88 10.03 -7.92 -21.08
N GLU A 89 11.03 -7.02 -21.15
CA GLU A 89 12.10 -6.95 -20.15
C GLU A 89 11.59 -6.59 -18.76
N PHE A 90 10.64 -5.66 -18.65
CA PHE A 90 9.98 -5.39 -17.37
C PHE A 90 9.24 -6.61 -16.83
N ASN A 91 8.54 -7.36 -17.67
CA ASN A 91 7.81 -8.56 -17.25
C ASN A 91 8.76 -9.68 -16.80
N ASP A 92 9.87 -9.90 -17.51
CA ASP A 92 10.89 -10.89 -17.15
C ASP A 92 11.60 -10.52 -15.85
N TYR A 93 11.96 -9.24 -15.70
CA TYR A 93 12.48 -8.70 -14.46
C TYR A 93 11.52 -8.91 -13.30
N LEU A 94 10.27 -8.47 -13.46
CA LEU A 94 9.24 -8.54 -12.43
C LEU A 94 8.99 -10.00 -12.01
N ALA A 95 8.99 -10.93 -12.96
CA ALA A 95 8.89 -12.36 -12.65
C ALA A 95 10.05 -12.86 -11.78
N ARG A 96 11.28 -12.52 -12.16
CA ARG A 96 12.49 -12.90 -11.43
C ARG A 96 12.53 -12.32 -10.02
N VAL A 97 12.30 -11.01 -9.87
CA VAL A 97 12.44 -10.37 -8.55
C VAL A 97 11.31 -10.75 -7.59
N THR A 98 10.08 -10.91 -8.07
CA THR A 98 8.96 -11.34 -7.20
C THR A 98 9.12 -12.77 -6.69
N ALA A 99 9.74 -13.68 -7.47
CA ALA A 99 10.12 -15.00 -6.98
C ALA A 99 11.19 -14.90 -5.89
N ALA A 100 12.24 -14.10 -6.09
CA ALA A 100 13.29 -13.88 -5.10
C ALA A 100 12.74 -13.25 -3.79
N TYR A 101 11.80 -12.31 -3.89
CA TYR A 101 11.15 -11.70 -2.73
C TYR A 101 10.36 -12.73 -1.90
N ALA A 102 9.67 -13.66 -2.55
CA ALA A 102 8.97 -14.75 -1.86
C ALA A 102 9.94 -15.67 -1.10
N GLU A 103 11.11 -15.95 -1.66
CA GLU A 103 12.16 -16.75 -1.00
C GLU A 103 12.73 -16.04 0.23
N GLY A 104 12.94 -14.72 0.11
CA GLY A 104 13.41 -13.86 1.21
C GLY A 104 12.39 -13.63 2.33
N MET A 105 11.11 -13.95 2.11
CA MET A 105 10.07 -13.90 3.12
C MET A 105 9.77 -15.27 3.73
N SER A 106 9.93 -15.40 5.04
CA SER A 106 9.54 -16.59 5.80
C SER A 106 8.21 -16.36 6.50
N LEU A 107 7.19 -17.11 6.11
CA LEU A 107 5.90 -17.13 6.79
C LEU A 107 5.63 -18.53 7.32
N THR A 108 5.51 -18.69 8.64
CA THR A 108 5.23 -19.96 9.28
C THR A 108 3.93 -19.91 10.06
N VAL A 109 3.19 -21.01 10.06
CA VAL A 109 2.03 -21.24 10.93
C VAL A 109 2.30 -22.50 11.75
N ASP A 110 2.28 -22.36 13.08
CA ASP A 110 2.65 -23.44 14.01
C ASP A 110 4.00 -24.08 13.68
N GLY A 111 4.96 -23.24 13.28
CA GLY A 111 6.31 -23.67 12.88
C GLY A 111 6.41 -24.27 11.47
N VAL A 112 5.30 -24.50 10.78
CA VAL A 112 5.30 -25.01 9.39
C VAL A 112 5.38 -23.84 8.42
N ARG A 113 6.41 -23.81 7.56
CA ARG A 113 6.56 -22.77 6.54
C ARG A 113 5.52 -22.90 5.45
N LEU A 114 4.81 -21.81 5.17
CA LEU A 114 3.90 -21.69 4.06
C LEU A 114 4.68 -21.41 2.78
N GLN A 115 4.32 -22.06 1.68
CA GLN A 115 4.82 -21.70 0.36
C GLN A 115 4.05 -20.48 -0.15
N LEU A 116 4.74 -19.36 -0.31
CA LEU A 116 4.16 -18.14 -0.86
C LEU A 116 4.15 -18.23 -2.39
N GLN A 117 2.97 -18.20 -2.98
CA GLN A 117 2.77 -18.16 -4.43
C GLN A 117 2.41 -16.75 -4.86
N THR A 118 3.04 -16.25 -5.91
CA THR A 118 2.69 -14.96 -6.51
C THR A 118 1.31 -15.03 -7.15
N VAL A 119 0.41 -14.13 -6.74
CA VAL A 119 -0.96 -14.00 -7.26
C VAL A 119 -1.03 -12.84 -8.26
N ALA A 120 -0.47 -11.70 -7.90
CA ALA A 120 -0.44 -10.50 -8.74
C ALA A 120 0.88 -9.77 -8.54
N ARG A 121 1.31 -9.03 -9.57
CA ARG A 121 2.54 -8.23 -9.54
C ARG A 121 2.43 -7.04 -10.47
N LYS A 122 3.04 -5.93 -10.07
CA LYS A 122 3.08 -4.68 -10.83
C LYS A 122 4.40 -3.98 -10.61
N LEU A 123 4.90 -3.34 -11.66
CA LEU A 123 6.08 -2.49 -11.63
C LEU A 123 5.70 -1.11 -12.15
N THR A 124 6.19 -0.07 -11.49
CA THR A 124 6.11 1.32 -11.97
C THR A 124 7.45 2.02 -11.77
N THR A 125 7.72 3.02 -12.60
CA THR A 125 8.91 3.87 -12.49
C THR A 125 8.51 5.34 -12.29
N PRO A 126 8.11 5.73 -11.06
CA PRO A 126 7.79 7.12 -10.78
C PRO A 126 8.98 8.06 -11.02
N GLN A 127 8.70 9.33 -11.25
CA GLN A 127 9.73 10.36 -11.36
C GLN A 127 10.26 10.70 -9.96
N GLY A 128 11.58 10.58 -9.78
CA GLY A 128 12.30 11.04 -8.59
C GLY A 128 12.97 12.39 -8.84
N THR A 129 13.96 12.73 -8.02
CA THR A 129 14.67 14.02 -8.12
C THR A 129 15.68 14.07 -9.25
N GLY A 130 15.84 15.27 -9.85
CA GLY A 130 16.84 15.50 -10.88
C GLY A 130 16.57 14.79 -12.21
N GLY A 131 15.33 14.35 -12.45
CA GLY A 131 14.95 13.58 -13.64
C GLY A 131 15.36 12.11 -13.59
N LEU A 132 15.85 11.63 -12.43
CA LEU A 132 16.09 10.22 -12.20
C LEU A 132 14.79 9.50 -11.86
N GLN A 133 14.67 8.23 -12.25
CA GLN A 133 13.52 7.40 -11.93
C GLN A 133 13.69 6.76 -10.55
N THR A 134 12.58 6.51 -9.88
CA THR A 134 12.47 5.52 -8.80
C THR A 134 11.83 4.24 -9.34
N LEU A 135 11.87 3.16 -8.57
CA LEU A 135 11.30 1.88 -8.95
C LEU A 135 10.40 1.39 -7.83
N ARG A 136 9.15 1.09 -8.17
CA ARG A 136 8.18 0.52 -7.24
C ARG A 136 7.67 -0.80 -7.78
N VAL A 137 7.88 -1.85 -7.00
CA VAL A 137 7.37 -3.20 -7.24
C VAL A 137 6.30 -3.50 -6.20
N GLU A 138 5.09 -3.82 -6.65
CA GLU A 138 3.99 -4.29 -5.82
C GLU A 138 3.71 -5.75 -6.16
N CYS A 139 3.56 -6.60 -5.17
CA CYS A 139 3.30 -8.02 -5.37
C CYS A 139 2.36 -8.57 -4.29
N ASP A 140 1.36 -9.33 -4.71
CA ASP A 140 0.47 -10.06 -3.83
C ASP A 140 0.87 -11.53 -3.82
N TYR A 141 1.03 -12.08 -2.63
CA TYR A 141 1.32 -13.50 -2.41
C TYR A 141 0.20 -14.19 -1.64
N ALA A 142 0.00 -15.47 -1.89
CA ALA A 142 -0.88 -16.32 -1.09
C ALA A 142 -0.11 -17.54 -0.57
N GLY A 143 -0.27 -17.84 0.72
CA GLY A 143 0.24 -19.06 1.36
C GLY A 143 -0.91 -19.85 1.96
N ALA A 144 -1.10 -21.09 1.49
CA ALA A 144 -2.15 -21.97 2.01
C ALA A 144 -1.83 -22.42 3.45
N ILE A 145 -2.77 -22.22 4.37
CA ILE A 145 -2.65 -22.69 5.74
C ILE A 145 -2.97 -24.20 5.75
N PRO A 146 -2.08 -25.06 6.27
CA PRO A 146 -2.35 -26.48 6.37
C PRO A 146 -3.64 -26.75 7.13
N SER A 147 -4.54 -27.53 6.51
CA SER A 147 -5.77 -27.98 7.17
C SER A 147 -5.40 -28.90 8.32
N ALA A 148 -5.56 -28.40 9.54
CA ALA A 148 -5.43 -29.17 10.75
C ALA A 148 -6.76 -29.03 11.49
N ASP A 149 -7.30 -30.15 11.98
CA ASP A 149 -8.40 -30.09 12.95
C ASP A 149 -7.83 -29.52 14.25
N THR A 150 -7.94 -28.22 14.39
CA THR A 150 -7.47 -27.50 15.56
C THR A 150 -8.51 -27.50 16.67
N GLY A 151 -9.72 -28.04 16.44
CA GLY A 151 -10.82 -27.96 17.41
C GLY A 151 -11.15 -26.52 17.83
N GLY A 152 -10.85 -25.52 17.00
CA GLY A 152 -10.97 -24.09 17.33
C GLY A 152 -9.84 -23.52 18.18
N GLN A 153 -8.76 -24.27 18.42
CA GLN A 153 -7.57 -23.79 19.11
C GLN A 153 -6.90 -22.66 18.33
N ALA A 154 -6.28 -21.76 19.09
CA ALA A 154 -5.47 -20.70 18.53
C ALA A 154 -4.24 -21.26 17.82
N ARG A 155 -3.90 -20.64 16.70
CA ARG A 155 -2.70 -20.94 15.92
C ARG A 155 -1.71 -19.79 16.03
N SER A 156 -0.44 -20.12 15.93
CA SER A 156 0.67 -19.16 15.93
C SER A 156 1.09 -18.84 14.50
N LEU A 157 1.44 -17.58 14.23
CA LEU A 157 2.02 -17.17 12.96
C LEU A 157 3.29 -16.36 13.23
N ARG A 158 4.34 -16.64 12.46
CA ARG A 158 5.56 -15.83 12.42
C ARG A 158 5.89 -15.45 10.99
N PHE A 159 6.09 -14.16 10.78
CA PHE A 159 6.58 -13.57 9.54
C PHE A 159 7.97 -12.99 9.76
N GLU A 160 8.85 -13.14 8.77
CA GLU A 160 10.16 -12.54 8.72
C GLU A 160 10.51 -12.14 7.28
N ASP A 161 10.95 -10.90 7.08
CA ASP A 161 11.46 -10.39 5.80
C ASP A 161 12.98 -10.20 5.88
N THR A 162 13.71 -10.97 5.07
CA THR A 162 15.17 -10.90 4.94
C THR A 162 15.63 -10.24 3.64
N ASN A 163 14.70 -9.81 2.79
CA ASN A 163 15.04 -9.15 1.54
C ASN A 163 15.81 -7.85 1.79
N TYR A 164 16.89 -7.67 1.02
CA TYR A 164 17.77 -6.49 1.09
C TYR A 164 18.21 -6.17 2.53
N SER A 165 18.51 -7.18 3.35
CA SER A 165 18.75 -6.99 4.79
C SER A 165 19.83 -5.97 5.16
N ASN A 166 20.84 -5.81 4.30
CA ASN A 166 21.95 -4.87 4.45
C ASN A 166 21.66 -3.45 3.92
N ARG A 167 20.43 -3.18 3.46
CA ARG A 167 20.00 -1.88 2.93
C ARG A 167 19.22 -1.10 3.97
N THR A 168 19.51 0.19 4.03
CA THR A 168 18.77 1.17 4.82
C THR A 168 17.48 1.57 4.11
N GLY A 169 16.49 1.94 4.90
CA GLY A 169 15.18 2.37 4.42
C GLY A 169 14.10 2.10 5.46
N TRP A 170 12.88 2.44 5.11
CA TRP A 170 11.66 2.16 5.85
C TRP A 170 11.30 0.67 5.73
N ARG A 171 10.95 0.02 6.83
CA ARG A 171 10.36 -1.32 6.85
C ARG A 171 9.17 -1.34 7.77
N GLU A 172 8.01 -1.64 7.19
CA GLU A 172 6.74 -1.58 7.89
C GLU A 172 5.94 -2.85 7.67
N ILE A 173 5.44 -3.40 8.77
CA ILE A 173 4.59 -4.58 8.77
C ILE A 173 3.22 -4.20 9.35
N VAL A 174 2.17 -4.57 8.63
CA VAL A 174 0.77 -4.38 9.02
C VAL A 174 0.06 -5.72 9.07
N VAL A 175 -0.77 -5.92 10.08
CA VAL A 175 -1.53 -7.16 10.29
C VAL A 175 -3.02 -6.88 10.11
N ALA A 176 -3.67 -7.61 9.22
CA ALA A 176 -5.10 -7.49 8.97
C ALA A 176 -5.80 -8.83 9.18
N PRO A 177 -6.77 -8.95 10.09
CA PRO A 177 -7.62 -10.14 10.16
C PRO A 177 -8.64 -10.13 9.01
N ALA A 178 -8.79 -11.24 8.29
CA ALA A 178 -9.91 -11.44 7.38
C ALA A 178 -11.21 -11.74 8.17
N SER A 179 -12.35 -11.74 7.46
CA SER A 179 -13.64 -12.06 8.07
C SER A 179 -13.64 -13.45 8.74
N GLY A 180 -14.21 -13.54 9.93
CA GLY A 180 -14.27 -14.78 10.72
C GLY A 180 -12.96 -15.19 11.41
N VAL A 181 -11.90 -14.38 11.30
CA VAL A 181 -10.62 -14.61 12.00
C VAL A 181 -10.40 -13.51 13.03
N THR A 182 -9.93 -13.91 14.21
CA THR A 182 -9.49 -12.98 15.26
C THR A 182 -8.00 -13.10 15.49
N VAL A 183 -7.30 -11.97 15.43
CA VAL A 183 -5.85 -11.87 15.68
C VAL A 183 -5.61 -11.22 17.05
N PHE A 184 -4.67 -11.78 17.79
CA PHE A 184 -4.30 -11.36 19.14
C PHE A 184 -2.83 -11.69 19.43
N ASN A 185 -2.30 -11.18 20.55
CA ASN A 185 -0.90 -11.31 20.96
C ASN A 185 0.08 -10.98 19.82
N SER A 186 -0.19 -9.90 19.09
CA SER A 186 0.66 -9.48 17.97
C SER A 186 1.75 -8.51 18.42
N THR A 187 2.94 -8.69 17.86
CA THR A 187 4.06 -7.75 17.94
C THR A 187 4.01 -6.65 16.89
N ALA A 188 3.12 -6.78 15.89
CA ALA A 188 2.85 -5.80 14.85
C ALA A 188 1.46 -5.17 15.03
N PHE A 189 1.13 -4.20 14.18
CA PHE A 189 -0.05 -3.35 14.35
C PHE A 189 -1.09 -3.54 13.25
N GLY A 190 -2.34 -3.22 13.59
CA GLY A 190 -3.51 -3.30 12.71
C GLY A 190 -3.59 -2.24 11.61
N ASN A 191 -2.67 -1.28 11.59
CA ASN A 191 -2.62 -0.21 10.61
C ASN A 191 -1.17 0.20 10.29
N GLY A 192 -0.98 0.76 9.11
CA GLY A 192 0.26 1.44 8.75
C GLY A 192 0.25 2.92 9.16
N VAL A 193 1.43 3.54 9.10
CA VAL A 193 1.63 4.99 9.14
C VAL A 193 1.97 5.56 7.75
N THR A 194 2.42 4.73 6.81
CA THR A 194 2.57 5.13 5.40
C THR A 194 1.31 4.80 4.59
N ASP A 195 1.15 5.45 3.43
CA ASP A 195 0.22 5.00 2.37
C ASP A 195 0.89 3.93 1.51
N GLU A 196 1.26 2.79 2.11
CA GLU A 196 2.00 1.71 1.43
C GLU A 196 3.26 2.24 0.72
N LEU A 197 4.01 3.10 1.42
CA LEU A 197 5.20 3.82 0.91
C LEU A 197 4.94 4.90 -0.15
N LYS A 198 3.68 5.23 -0.49
CA LYS A 198 3.35 6.36 -1.39
C LYS A 198 3.46 7.72 -0.69
N ALA A 199 3.29 7.72 0.64
CA ALA A 199 3.43 8.89 1.49
C ALA A 199 3.99 8.47 2.86
N TYR A 200 4.85 9.31 3.44
CA TYR A 200 5.54 9.05 4.70
C TYR A 200 5.20 10.13 5.73
N PRO A 201 5.10 9.78 7.02
CA PRO A 201 4.99 10.77 8.08
C PRO A 201 6.30 11.56 8.23
N GLU A 202 6.23 12.88 8.10
CA GLU A 202 7.42 13.77 8.08
C GLU A 202 8.24 13.68 9.37
N ASP A 203 7.59 13.46 10.52
CA ASP A 203 8.21 13.38 11.84
C ASP A 203 8.98 12.08 12.09
N MET A 204 8.88 11.10 11.19
CA MET A 204 9.57 9.81 11.30
C MET A 204 10.70 9.63 10.29
N LEU A 205 10.96 10.59 9.39
CA LEU A 205 11.99 10.45 8.36
C LEU A 205 13.41 10.33 8.94
N SER A 206 13.67 10.90 10.12
CA SER A 206 14.96 10.77 10.82
C SER A 206 15.13 9.46 11.59
N ALA A 207 14.03 8.76 11.86
CA ALA A 207 14.02 7.47 12.55
C ALA A 207 12.99 6.53 11.89
N PRO A 208 13.29 6.05 10.68
CA PRO A 208 12.37 5.21 9.91
C PRO A 208 12.04 3.92 10.67
N LEU A 209 10.85 3.37 10.45
CA LEU A 209 10.53 2.03 10.94
C LEU A 209 11.51 1.01 10.36
N ASP A 210 11.93 0.03 11.16
CA ASP A 210 12.77 -1.11 10.74
C ASP A 210 12.16 -2.43 11.23
N GLU A 211 10.88 -2.64 10.91
CA GLU A 211 10.13 -3.84 11.26
C GLU A 211 10.43 -4.97 10.27
N ARG A 212 11.07 -6.03 10.77
CA ARG A 212 11.49 -7.18 9.95
C ARG A 212 10.78 -8.47 10.31
N THR A 213 10.20 -8.53 11.51
CA THR A 213 9.56 -9.72 12.04
C THR A 213 8.21 -9.36 12.64
N ALA A 214 7.22 -10.23 12.47
CA ALA A 214 5.96 -10.14 13.17
C ALA A 214 5.55 -11.53 13.67
N GLU A 215 5.28 -11.60 14.96
CA GLU A 215 4.72 -12.76 15.65
C GLU A 215 3.32 -12.43 16.16
N LEU A 216 2.38 -13.35 15.96
CA LEU A 216 0.98 -13.20 16.38
C LEU A 216 0.32 -14.55 16.62
N SER A 217 -0.84 -14.51 17.27
CA SER A 217 -1.77 -15.64 17.36
C SER A 217 -3.09 -15.30 16.68
N PHE A 218 -3.75 -16.31 16.13
CA PHE A 218 -5.05 -16.15 15.49
C PHE A 218 -5.98 -17.33 15.75
N THR A 219 -7.29 -17.10 15.72
CA THR A 219 -8.31 -18.13 15.90
C THR A 219 -9.57 -17.81 15.09
N GLN A 220 -10.36 -18.83 14.78
CA GLN A 220 -11.72 -18.69 14.24
C GLN A 220 -12.80 -18.78 15.33
N ALA A 221 -12.39 -19.03 16.58
CA ALA A 221 -13.25 -19.11 17.75
C ALA A 221 -13.12 -17.86 18.63
N GLY A 222 -13.46 -17.99 19.92
CA GLY A 222 -13.24 -16.92 20.90
C GLY A 222 -11.75 -16.71 21.18
N ILE A 223 -11.37 -15.45 21.41
CA ILE A 223 -10.03 -15.11 21.90
C ILE A 223 -9.82 -15.78 23.28
N PRO A 224 -8.68 -16.46 23.53
CA PRO A 224 -8.36 -17.02 24.83
C PRO A 224 -8.37 -15.97 25.95
N ALA A 225 -8.80 -16.36 27.16
CA ALA A 225 -8.77 -15.48 28.32
C ALA A 225 -7.35 -14.97 28.59
N GLY A 226 -7.20 -13.65 28.82
CA GLY A 226 -5.91 -13.02 29.10
C GLY A 226 -5.07 -12.65 27.86
N ALA A 227 -5.54 -12.96 26.65
CA ALA A 227 -4.85 -12.53 25.43
C ALA A 227 -5.02 -11.02 25.16
N ALA A 228 -3.97 -10.41 24.62
CA ALA A 228 -3.99 -9.02 24.20
C ALA A 228 -4.59 -8.90 22.79
N VAL A 229 -5.67 -8.14 22.65
CA VAL A 229 -6.27 -7.86 21.33
C VAL A 229 -5.28 -7.14 20.40
N LEU A 230 -5.39 -7.37 19.10
CA LEU A 230 -4.64 -6.60 18.10
C LEU A 230 -4.93 -5.10 18.27
N ARG A 231 -3.88 -4.28 18.15
CA ARG A 231 -3.98 -2.83 18.32
C ARG A 231 -3.50 -2.10 17.08
N THR A 232 -4.02 -0.90 16.89
CA THR A 232 -3.45 0.10 16.01
C THR A 232 -2.20 0.72 16.67
N ARG A 233 -1.36 1.40 15.87
CA ARG A 233 -0.10 2.02 16.32
C ARG A 233 -0.30 3.10 17.38
N ASP A 234 -1.46 3.76 17.40
CA ASP A 234 -1.88 4.71 18.45
C ASP A 234 -2.41 4.01 19.74
N GLY A 235 -2.28 2.68 19.82
CA GLY A 235 -2.57 1.88 21.02
C GLY A 235 -4.03 1.50 21.20
N ARG A 236 -4.91 1.89 20.27
CA ARG A 236 -6.35 1.55 20.33
C ARG A 236 -6.56 0.09 19.92
N PRO A 237 -7.50 -0.64 20.55
CA PRO A 237 -7.93 -1.94 20.04
C PRO A 237 -8.40 -1.81 18.59
N LEU A 238 -7.92 -2.68 17.72
CA LEU A 238 -8.47 -2.79 16.37
C LEU A 238 -9.91 -3.28 16.52
N SER A 239 -10.86 -2.38 16.29
CA SER A 239 -12.28 -2.76 16.31
C SER A 239 -12.52 -3.66 15.12
N GLN A 240 -12.60 -4.97 15.37
CA GLN A 240 -13.16 -5.87 14.37
C GLN A 240 -14.61 -5.42 14.18
N SER A 241 -14.89 -4.79 13.05
CA SER A 241 -16.25 -4.66 12.57
C SER A 241 -16.74 -6.07 12.30
N ARG A 242 -17.22 -6.75 13.35
CA ARG A 242 -18.15 -7.87 13.16
C ARG A 242 -19.21 -7.31 12.23
N ASP A 243 -19.43 -8.01 11.14
CA ASP A 243 -20.31 -7.55 10.06
C ASP A 243 -21.76 -7.60 10.57
N ARG A 244 -22.12 -6.64 11.43
CA ARG A 244 -23.41 -6.52 12.11
C ARG A 244 -24.53 -6.32 11.10
N PHE A 245 -24.18 -5.88 9.89
CA PHE A 245 -25.07 -5.79 8.75
C PHE A 245 -25.36 -7.17 8.14
N ALA A 246 -24.36 -8.04 8.02
CA ALA A 246 -24.55 -9.43 7.59
C ALA A 246 -25.35 -10.25 8.62
N GLU A 247 -25.16 -10.03 9.93
CA GLU A 247 -26.02 -10.60 10.99
C GLU A 247 -27.47 -10.09 10.94
N LEU A 248 -27.71 -8.88 10.42
CA LEU A 248 -29.07 -8.34 10.22
C LEU A 248 -29.78 -8.93 9.00
N ILE A 249 -29.02 -9.34 7.99
CA ILE A 249 -29.54 -9.95 6.74
C ILE A 249 -29.69 -11.46 6.90
N ALA A 250 -28.87 -12.10 7.72
CA ALA A 250 -28.97 -13.51 8.08
C ALA A 250 -30.07 -13.72 9.16
N VAL A 251 -31.33 -13.54 8.79
CA VAL A 251 -32.45 -14.06 9.60
C VAL A 251 -32.39 -15.60 9.51
N PRO A 252 -32.15 -16.32 10.62
CA PRO A 252 -31.88 -17.77 10.56
C PRO A 252 -33.09 -18.61 10.13
N ASP A 253 -34.30 -18.07 10.23
CA ASP A 253 -35.53 -18.75 9.82
C ASP A 253 -36.49 -17.74 9.16
N VAL A 254 -36.76 -17.94 7.87
CA VAL A 254 -37.88 -17.28 7.21
C VAL A 254 -39.16 -17.90 7.79
N THR A 255 -39.71 -17.29 8.84
CA THR A 255 -41.02 -17.70 9.35
C THR A 255 -42.07 -17.55 8.25
N PRO A 256 -43.14 -18.38 8.22
CA PRO A 256 -44.20 -18.26 7.21
C PRO A 256 -44.79 -16.85 7.11
N ALA A 257 -44.79 -16.09 8.22
CA ALA A 257 -45.23 -14.70 8.26
C ALA A 257 -44.29 -13.76 7.49
N VAL A 258 -42.96 -13.94 7.61
CA VAL A 258 -41.96 -13.15 6.87
C VAL A 258 -41.99 -13.50 5.38
N ALA A 259 -42.17 -14.78 5.03
CA ALA A 259 -42.36 -15.20 3.64
C ALA A 259 -43.63 -14.57 3.02
N LEU A 260 -44.75 -14.60 3.76
CA LEU A 260 -46.01 -13.99 3.34
C LEU A 260 -45.86 -12.48 3.14
N LEU A 261 -45.17 -11.80 4.06
CA LEU A 261 -44.88 -10.36 3.96
C LEU A 261 -44.03 -10.05 2.72
N GLY A 262 -42.99 -10.84 2.46
CA GLY A 262 -42.16 -10.72 1.25
C GLY A 262 -42.98 -10.90 -0.03
N LEU A 263 -43.87 -11.89 -0.06
CA LEU A 263 -44.79 -12.14 -1.18
C LEU A 263 -45.77 -10.99 -1.40
N LEU A 264 -46.32 -10.40 -0.32
CA LEU A 264 -47.21 -9.24 -0.41
C LEU A 264 -46.49 -8.00 -0.95
N ILE A 265 -45.26 -7.76 -0.50
CA ILE A 265 -44.43 -6.64 -1.00
C ILE A 265 -44.10 -6.85 -2.49
N ALA A 266 -43.71 -8.06 -2.88
CA ALA A 266 -43.41 -8.40 -4.26
C ALA A 266 -44.65 -8.24 -5.17
N ALA A 267 -45.82 -8.71 -4.73
CA ALA A 267 -47.08 -8.54 -5.46
C ALA A 267 -47.48 -7.07 -5.58
N GLY A 268 -47.31 -6.27 -4.52
CA GLY A 268 -47.56 -4.83 -4.54
C GLY A 268 -46.64 -4.09 -5.51
N LEU A 269 -45.34 -4.39 -5.50
CA LEU A 269 -44.36 -3.81 -6.43
C LEU A 269 -44.62 -4.23 -7.89
N GLY A 270 -44.99 -5.49 -8.12
CA GLY A 270 -45.37 -5.99 -9.44
C GLY A 270 -46.63 -5.33 -9.98
N ALA A 271 -47.65 -5.12 -9.13
CA ALA A 271 -48.84 -4.36 -9.49
C ALA A 271 -48.50 -2.90 -9.83
N LEU A 272 -47.67 -2.24 -9.01
CA LEU A 272 -47.21 -0.87 -9.25
C LEU A 272 -46.44 -0.75 -10.58
N HIS A 273 -45.61 -1.74 -10.95
CA HIS A 273 -44.95 -1.79 -12.26
C HIS A 273 -45.93 -1.97 -13.42
N ALA A 274 -46.96 -2.82 -13.26
CA ALA A 274 -47.99 -3.04 -14.27
C ALA A 274 -48.89 -1.81 -14.51
N PHE A 275 -49.00 -0.92 -13.51
CA PHE A 275 -49.68 0.38 -13.63
C PHE A 275 -48.74 1.52 -14.03
N SER A 276 -47.43 1.28 -14.17
CA SER A 276 -46.53 2.30 -14.71
C SER A 276 -46.87 2.50 -16.20
N PRO A 277 -47.13 3.74 -16.67
CA PRO A 277 -47.53 3.99 -18.05
C PRO A 277 -46.41 3.60 -19.02
N GLY A 278 -46.53 2.43 -19.64
CA GLY A 278 -45.74 2.09 -20.81
C GLY A 278 -46.11 3.04 -21.95
N HIS A 279 -45.16 3.87 -22.40
CA HIS A 279 -45.27 4.56 -23.69
C HIS A 279 -45.22 3.51 -24.81
N GLY A 280 -46.38 2.95 -25.11
CA GLY A 280 -46.70 2.24 -26.34
C GLY A 280 -47.47 3.18 -27.28
N LYS A 281 -46.75 4.10 -27.90
CA LYS A 281 -46.94 4.48 -29.30
C LYS A 281 -45.55 4.69 -29.91
#